data_AF-A0A523E8J3-F1
#
_entry.id   AF-A0A523E8J3-F1
#
_cell.length_a   1.000
_cell.length_b   1.000
_cell.length_c   1.000
_cell.angle_alpha   90.00
_cell.angle_beta   90.00
_cell.angle_gamma   90.00
#
_symmetry.space_group_name_H-M   'P 1'
#
loop_
_entity.id
_entity.type
_entity.pdbx_description
1 polymer ?
#
loop_
_entity_poly.entity_id
_entity_poly.type
_entity_poly.pdbx_seq_one_letter_code
_entity_poly.pdbx_strand_id
1 'polypeptide(L)' 'MSETKSLDTAEEVRRAGWQALVTSLGPANATRFILQYERGYGDYVELKDGIHGDPTVEELYQKITQRTD' A
#
# COMPACT_ATOMS: atom_id res chain seq x y z
N MET A 1 25.71 20.03 19.04
CA MET A 1 24.60 19.05 19.14
C MET A 1 23.60 19.43 18.06
N SER A 2 23.29 18.53 17.12
CA SER A 2 22.43 18.87 15.98
C SER A 2 21.00 19.06 16.48
N GLU A 3 20.40 20.21 16.16
CA GLU A 3 19.04 20.57 16.53
C GLU A 3 18.08 19.54 15.93
N THR A 4 17.43 18.75 16.79
CA THR A 4 16.45 17.76 16.30
C THR A 4 15.18 18.49 15.94
N LYS A 5 14.82 18.50 14.66
CA LYS A 5 13.57 19.10 14.20
C LYS A 5 12.39 18.42 14.90
N SER A 6 11.58 19.19 15.63
CA SER A 6 10.32 18.69 16.20
C SER A 6 9.37 18.32 15.07
N LEU A 7 8.76 17.14 15.18
CA LEU A 7 7.71 16.65 14.29
C LEU A 7 6.49 16.42 15.17
N ASP A 8 5.55 17.36 15.12
CA ASP A 8 4.48 17.46 16.13
C ASP A 8 3.28 16.59 15.76
N THR A 9 3.20 16.16 14.49
CA THR A 9 2.13 15.30 13.99
C THR A 9 2.65 13.94 13.51
N ALA A 10 1.81 12.92 13.62
CA ALA A 10 2.11 11.60 13.08
C ALA A 10 2.33 11.61 11.54
N GLU A 11 1.70 12.55 10.83
CA GLU A 11 1.92 12.73 9.39
C GLU A 11 3.33 13.24 9.09
N GLU A 12 3.81 14.24 9.84
CA GLU A 12 5.17 14.77 9.69
C GLU A 12 6.22 13.71 9.99
N VAL A 13 6.01 12.90 11.03
CA VAL A 13 6.87 11.75 11.34
C VAL A 13 6.92 10.76 10.18
N ARG A 14 5.76 10.37 9.62
CA ARG A 14 5.70 9.46 8.47
C ARG A 14 6.40 10.04 7.24
N ARG A 15 6.18 11.33 6.94
CA ARG A 15 6.79 12.01 5.79
C ARG A 15 8.31 12.10 5.93
N ALA A 16 8.80 12.49 7.10
CA ALA A 16 10.23 12.56 7.37
C ALA A 16 10.89 11.17 7.33
N GLY A 17 10.24 10.15 7.92
CA GLY A 17 10.71 8.76 7.88
C GLY A 17 10.77 8.20 6.46
N TRP A 18 9.71 8.41 5.66
CA TRP A 18 9.69 8.02 4.25
C TRP A 18 10.82 8.69 3.46
N GLN A 19 11.00 10.00 3.62
CA GLN A 19 12.07 10.73 2.93
C GLN A 19 13.46 10.18 3.29
N ALA A 20 13.71 9.94 4.58
CA ALA A 20 14.97 9.36 5.03
C ALA A 20 15.22 7.97 4.42
N LEU A 21 14.21 7.10 4.41
CA LEU A 21 14.31 5.77 3.81
C LEU A 21 14.56 5.83 2.30
N VAL A 22 13.86 6.68 1.57
CA VAL A 22 14.05 6.84 0.11
C VAL A 22 15.44 7.39 -0.20
N THR A 23 15.91 8.37 0.56
CA THR A 23 17.27 8.93 0.38
C THR A 23 18.35 7.88 0.61
N SER A 24 18.19 7.00 1.60
CA SER A 24 19.22 6.00 1.92
C SER A 24 19.14 4.72 1.08
N LEU A 25 17.94 4.27 0.72
CA LEU A 25 17.74 2.93 0.13
C LEU A 25 17.25 2.97 -1.32
N GLY A 26 16.79 4.14 -1.79
CA GLY A 26 16.00 4.27 -3.00
C GLY A 26 14.54 3.82 -2.79
N PRO A 27 13.61 4.26 -3.66
CA PRO A 27 12.18 4.06 -3.47
C PRO A 27 11.77 2.57 -3.43
N ALA A 28 12.36 1.74 -4.29
CA ALA A 28 12.03 0.31 -4.34
C ALA A 28 12.38 -0.45 -3.05
N ASN A 29 13.57 -0.20 -2.48
CA ASN A 29 14.01 -0.86 -1.26
C ASN A 29 13.36 -0.25 -0.01
N ALA A 30 13.09 1.06 -0.01
CA ALA A 30 12.33 1.71 1.05
C ALA A 30 10.91 1.11 1.19
N THR A 31 10.21 0.90 0.07
CA THR A 31 8.90 0.22 0.08
C THR A 31 9.01 -1.20 0.59
N ARG A 32 9.97 -2.00 0.11
CA ARG A 32 10.19 -3.37 0.59
C ARG A 32 10.47 -3.41 2.09
N PHE A 33 11.27 -2.48 2.59
CA PHE A 33 11.57 -2.35 4.03
C PHE A 33 10.29 -2.13 4.83
N ILE A 34 9.43 -1.18 4.44
CA ILE A 34 8.14 -0.95 5.12
C ILE A 34 7.28 -2.23 5.12
N LEU A 35 7.16 -2.88 3.95
CA LEU A 35 6.39 -4.11 3.78
C LEU A 35 6.90 -5.30 4.63
N GLN A 36 8.16 -5.28 5.09
CA GLN A 36 8.67 -6.30 6.00
C GLN A 36 8.10 -6.16 7.43
N TYR A 37 7.76 -4.93 7.84
CA TYR A 37 7.25 -4.63 9.18
C TYR A 37 5.73 -4.44 9.21
N GLU A 38 5.13 -4.09 8.08
CA GLU A 38 3.69 -4.19 7.92
C GLU A 38 3.32 -5.68 7.90
N ARG A 39 2.85 -6.19 9.05
CA ARG A 39 1.98 -7.37 9.02
C ARG A 39 0.79 -6.98 8.17
N GLY A 40 0.74 -7.48 6.93
CA GLY A 40 -0.43 -7.31 6.08
C GLY A 40 -1.68 -7.59 6.93
N TYR A 41 -2.58 -6.61 6.97
CA TYR A 41 -3.82 -6.74 7.73
C TYR A 41 -4.95 -7.00 6.75
N GLY A 42 -5.78 -8.00 7.05
CA GLY A 42 -6.86 -8.45 6.20
C GLY A 42 -6.51 -9.74 5.47
N ASP A 43 -7.46 -10.67 5.46
CA ASP A 43 -7.44 -11.78 4.53
C ASP A 43 -7.97 -11.27 3.19
N TYR A 44 -7.08 -10.99 2.24
CA TYR A 44 -7.48 -10.56 0.90
C TYR A 44 -8.41 -11.59 0.24
N VAL A 45 -8.32 -12.88 0.58
CA VAL A 45 -9.23 -13.91 0.07
C VAL A 45 -10.63 -13.68 0.63
N GLU A 46 -10.78 -13.51 1.94
CA GLU A 46 -12.08 -13.18 2.55
C GLU A 46 -12.64 -11.85 2.01
N LEU A 47 -11.78 -10.84 1.83
CA LEU A 47 -12.17 -9.52 1.34
C LEU A 47 -12.59 -9.58 -0.14
N LYS A 48 -11.90 -10.37 -0.97
CA LYS A 48 -12.24 -10.60 -2.38
C LYS A 48 -13.58 -11.33 -2.50
N ASP A 49 -13.81 -12.36 -1.70
CA ASP A 49 -15.04 -13.15 -1.73
C ASP A 49 -16.25 -12.30 -1.34
N GLY A 50 -16.09 -11.39 -0.37
CA GLY A 50 -17.13 -10.43 0.02
C GLY A 50 -17.44 -9.34 -1.01
N ILE A 51 -16.48 -8.94 -1.85
CA ILE A 51 -16.66 -7.87 -2.85
C ILE A 51 -17.18 -8.41 -4.19
N HIS A 52 -16.70 -9.58 -4.61
CA HIS A 52 -16.91 -10.07 -5.98
C HIS A 52 -17.73 -11.36 -6.07
N GLY A 53 -17.95 -12.08 -4.96
CA GLY A 53 -18.44 -13.46 -5.01
C GLY A 53 -17.41 -14.39 -5.67
N ASP A 54 -17.87 -15.44 -6.34
CA ASP A 54 -17.03 -16.37 -7.13
C ASP A 54 -17.41 -16.30 -8.63
N PRO A 55 -17.10 -15.18 -9.32
CA PRO A 55 -17.43 -15.04 -10.72
C PRO A 55 -16.47 -15.87 -11.57
N THR A 56 -17.02 -16.52 -12.57
CA THR A 56 -16.23 -17.20 -13.61
C THR A 56 -15.39 -16.20 -14.40
N VAL A 57 -14.32 -16.70 -15.02
CA VAL A 57 -13.45 -15.90 -15.89
C VAL A 57 -14.27 -15.23 -17.00
N GLU A 58 -15.24 -15.94 -17.57
CA GLU A 58 -16.16 -15.44 -18.59
C GLU A 58 -17.02 -14.27 -18.10
N GLU A 59 -17.56 -14.33 -16.88
CA GLU A 59 -18.38 -13.26 -16.30
C GLU A 59 -17.54 -12.01 -16.00
N LEU A 60 -16.30 -12.19 -15.54
CA LEU A 60 -15.37 -11.07 -15.33
C LEU A 60 -15.00 -10.40 -16.65
N TYR A 61 -14.73 -11.21 -17.68
CA TYR A 61 -14.40 -10.71 -19.01
C TYR A 61 -15.54 -9.85 -19.57
N GLN A 62 -16.78 -10.34 -19.51
CA GLN A 62 -17.96 -9.59 -19.98
C GLN A 62 -18.16 -8.26 -19.22
N LYS A 63 -17.95 -8.25 -17.90
CA LYS A 63 -18.04 -7.02 -17.08
C LYS A 63 -16.99 -5.98 -17.48
N ILE A 64 -15.78 -6.41 -17.82
CA ILE A 64 -14.69 -5.52 -18.22
C ILE A 64 -14.99 -4.93 -19.61
N THR A 65 -15.47 -5.75 -20.55
CA THR A 65 -15.76 -5.28 -21.91
C THR A 65 -16.99 -4.37 -21.98
N GLN A 66 -18.03 -4.62 -21.17
CA GLN A 66 -19.25 -3.79 -21.14
C GLN A 66 -19.06 -2.40 -20.48
N ARG A 67 -17.97 -2.16 -19.74
CA ARG A 67 -17.67 -0.83 -19.15
C ARG A 67 -16.97 0.11 -20.12
N THR A 68 -16.67 -0.34 -21.34
CA THR A 68 -15.92 0.42 -22.35
C THR A 68 -16.83 1.02 -23.44
N ASP A 69 -18.16 0.91 -23.29
CA ASP A 69 -19.18 1.57 -24.12
C ASP A 69 -19.77 2.80 -23.42
#